data_AF-A0A957SYB2-F1
#
_entry.id   AF-A0A957SYB2-F1
#
_cell.length_a   1.000
_cell.length_b   1.000
_cell.length_c   1.000
_cell.angle_alpha   90.00
_cell.angle_beta   90.00
_cell.angle_gamma   90.00
#
_symmetry.space_group_name_H-M   'P 1'
#
loop_
_entity.id
_entity.type
_entity.pdbx_description
1 polymer ?
#
loop_
_entity_poly.entity_id
_entity_poly.type
_entity_poly.pdbx_seq_one_letter_code
_entity_poly.pdbx_strand_id
1 'polypeptide(L)'
;MTQTTALATTDINLDDLQRTARMLAASGYFDAKGSPEVQIAQLATKIMAGRELGYGPFASVQGIHVIQGKPQVSANLMAAAVKAHPRYDYRVRKVEPTEAVIEFFENGQSIGVSTFTAADAKAAGTQNMGKFPRNMLYARALSNGVRWFCPDVFHGQAVYVEGEIEDTGDDTPAVVVVDKATLAQVSHAADHVHEES
;
A
#
# COMPACT_ATOMS: atom_id res chain seq x y z
N MET A 1 26.24 8.08 18.07
CA MET A 1 26.31 6.74 17.47
C MET A 1 25.09 6.57 16.60
N THR A 2 25.25 6.76 15.30
CA THR A 2 24.18 6.67 14.31
C THR A 2 24.04 5.19 13.95
N GLN A 3 22.97 4.52 14.37
CA GLN A 3 22.66 3.20 13.83
C GLN A 3 22.19 3.40 12.39
N THR A 4 23.07 3.08 11.45
CA THR A 4 22.68 2.80 10.07
C THR A 4 21.77 1.58 10.09
N THR A 5 20.47 1.77 9.92
CA THR A 5 19.55 0.67 9.65
C THR A 5 19.94 0.08 8.30
N ALA A 6 20.75 -0.98 8.34
CA ALA A 6 21.00 -1.79 7.16
C ALA A 6 19.65 -2.36 6.70
N LEU A 7 19.32 -2.19 5.42
CA LEU A 7 18.19 -2.87 4.80
C LEU A 7 18.41 -4.37 4.99
N ALA A 8 17.62 -4.98 5.86
CA ALA A 8 17.43 -6.41 5.81
C ALA A 8 16.63 -6.67 4.53
N THR A 9 17.34 -7.00 3.44
CA THR A 9 16.77 -7.74 2.32
C THR A 9 16.26 -9.04 2.90
N THR A 10 15.03 -9.01 3.40
CA THR A 10 14.45 -10.15 4.07
C THR A 10 14.06 -11.07 2.95
N ASP A 11 14.93 -12.02 2.61
CA ASP A 11 14.75 -12.96 1.51
C ASP A 11 13.29 -13.43 1.49
N ILE A 12 12.63 -13.19 0.36
CA ILE A 12 11.27 -13.67 0.17
C ILE A 12 11.41 -15.17 -0.02
N ASN A 13 11.03 -15.94 1.00
CA ASN A 13 10.77 -17.35 0.80
C ASN A 13 9.47 -17.46 -0.01
N LEU A 14 9.60 -17.66 -1.33
CA LEU A 14 8.45 -17.77 -2.24
C LEU A 14 7.51 -18.91 -1.83
N ASP A 15 8.03 -19.99 -1.22
CA ASP A 15 7.20 -21.11 -0.77
C ASP A 15 6.31 -20.69 0.40
N ASP A 16 6.87 -19.99 1.39
CA ASP A 16 6.10 -19.50 2.53
C ASP A 16 5.07 -18.43 2.11
N LEU A 17 5.45 -17.57 1.16
CA LEU A 17 4.54 -16.60 0.56
C LEU A 17 3.37 -17.30 -0.13
N GLN A 18 3.65 -18.30 -0.96
CA GLN A 18 2.63 -19.04 -1.69
C GLN A 18 1.71 -19.82 -0.74
N ARG A 19 2.26 -20.44 0.31
CA ARG A 19 1.47 -21.12 1.35
C ARG A 19 0.56 -20.15 2.09
N THR A 20 1.09 -18.99 2.49
CA THR A 20 0.32 -17.96 3.18
C THR A 20 -0.80 -17.42 2.29
N ALA A 21 -0.50 -17.08 1.03
CA ALA A 21 -1.49 -16.59 0.08
C ALA A 21 -2.59 -17.63 -0.20
N ARG A 22 -2.23 -18.92 -0.30
CA ARG A 22 -3.21 -20.03 -0.44
C ARG A 22 -4.13 -20.14 0.77
N MET A 23 -3.59 -20.05 1.99
CA MET A 23 -4.41 -20.09 3.21
C MET A 23 -5.39 -18.91 3.26
N LEU A 24 -4.94 -17.70 2.92
CA LEU A 24 -5.79 -16.52 2.91
C LEU A 24 -6.86 -16.60 1.82
N ALA A 25 -6.52 -17.10 0.62
CA ALA A 25 -7.48 -17.32 -0.46
C ALA A 25 -8.57 -18.34 -0.05
N ALA A 26 -8.14 -19.48 0.50
CA ALA A 26 -9.04 -20.56 0.91
C ALA A 26 -9.97 -20.18 2.07
N SER A 27 -9.59 -19.19 2.90
CA SER A 27 -10.39 -18.75 4.04
C SER A 27 -11.74 -18.13 3.64
N GLY A 28 -11.86 -17.61 2.41
CA GLY A 28 -13.05 -16.88 1.97
C GLY A 28 -13.30 -15.55 2.69
N TYR A 29 -12.36 -15.07 3.51
CA TYR A 29 -12.50 -13.82 4.27
C TYR A 29 -12.15 -12.56 3.47
N PHE A 30 -11.45 -12.69 2.35
CA PHE A 30 -10.95 -11.57 1.56
C PHE A 30 -11.61 -11.54 0.19
N ASP A 31 -12.01 -10.35 -0.26
CA ASP A 31 -12.65 -10.12 -1.57
C ASP A 31 -11.60 -10.18 -2.70
N ALA A 32 -11.12 -11.39 -2.98
CA ALA A 32 -10.28 -11.70 -4.13
C ALA A 32 -11.15 -12.31 -5.23
N LYS A 33 -11.07 -11.76 -6.45
CA LYS A 33 -11.93 -12.15 -7.59
C LYS A 33 -11.15 -12.94 -8.62
N GLY A 34 -11.86 -13.78 -9.39
CA GLY A 34 -11.29 -14.59 -10.46
C GLY A 34 -11.03 -16.04 -10.05
N SER A 35 -10.22 -16.75 -10.85
CA SER A 35 -9.89 -18.15 -10.54
C SER A 35 -9.10 -18.27 -9.24
N PRO A 36 -9.07 -19.44 -8.58
CA PRO A 36 -8.28 -19.64 -7.37
C PRO A 36 -6.81 -19.23 -7.53
N GLU A 37 -6.21 -19.51 -8.69
CA GLU A 37 -4.82 -19.13 -8.99
C GLU A 37 -4.65 -17.61 -9.04
N VAL A 38 -5.59 -16.90 -9.66
CA VAL A 38 -5.60 -15.43 -9.72
C VAL A 38 -5.77 -14.83 -8.33
N GLN A 39 -6.66 -15.38 -7.49
CA GLN A 39 -6.86 -14.92 -6.12
C GLN A 39 -5.58 -15.09 -5.29
N ILE A 40 -4.90 -16.24 -5.40
CA ILE A 40 -3.62 -16.49 -4.71
C ILE A 40 -2.57 -15.48 -5.18
N ALA A 41 -2.45 -15.23 -6.49
CA ALA A 41 -1.49 -14.27 -7.02
C ALA A 41 -1.77 -12.83 -6.55
N GLN A 42 -3.03 -12.41 -6.53
CA GLN A 42 -3.45 -11.10 -6.00
C GLN A 42 -3.08 -10.95 -4.52
N LEU A 43 -3.37 -11.95 -3.70
CA LEU A 43 -3.05 -11.92 -2.28
C LEU A 43 -1.54 -11.95 -2.02
N ALA A 44 -0.80 -12.78 -2.76
CA ALA A 44 0.66 -12.79 -2.70
C ALA A 44 1.26 -11.43 -3.07
N THR A 45 0.71 -10.77 -4.09
CA THR A 45 1.14 -9.43 -4.52
C THR A 45 0.92 -8.40 -3.42
N LYS A 46 -0.25 -8.40 -2.77
CA LYS A 46 -0.52 -7.53 -1.62
C LYS A 46 0.46 -7.79 -0.48
N ILE A 47 0.76 -9.05 -0.16
CA ILE A 47 1.71 -9.41 0.90
C ILE A 47 3.12 -8.92 0.56
N MET A 48 3.58 -9.10 -0.67
CA MET A 48 4.88 -8.59 -1.12
C MET A 48 4.94 -7.07 -1.00
N ALA A 49 3.95 -6.36 -1.56
CA ALA A 49 3.87 -4.91 -1.46
C ALA A 49 3.84 -4.45 0.01
N GLY A 50 3.08 -5.11 0.87
CA GLY A 50 3.01 -4.73 2.27
C GLY A 50 4.30 -4.98 3.03
N ARG A 51 5.04 -6.04 2.72
CA ARG A 51 6.34 -6.32 3.32
C ARG A 51 7.38 -5.24 2.99
N GLU A 52 7.37 -4.72 1.76
CA GLU A 52 8.20 -3.56 1.36
C GLU A 52 7.87 -2.30 2.17
N LEU A 53 6.62 -2.19 2.65
CA LEU A 53 6.14 -1.09 3.48
C LEU A 53 6.19 -1.42 4.99
N GLY A 54 6.78 -2.56 5.38
CA GLY A 54 6.92 -2.97 6.79
C GLY A 54 5.68 -3.62 7.41
N TYR A 55 4.69 -4.03 6.63
CA TYR A 55 3.46 -4.68 7.10
C TYR A 55 3.51 -6.21 6.97
N GLY A 56 2.91 -6.89 7.96
CA GLY A 56 2.70 -8.33 7.91
C GLY A 56 1.54 -8.76 7.01
N PRO A 57 1.48 -10.04 6.59
CA PRO A 57 0.59 -10.52 5.52
C PRO A 57 -0.88 -10.13 5.66
N PHE A 58 -1.44 -10.22 6.88
CA PHE A 58 -2.85 -9.92 7.13
C PHE A 58 -3.16 -8.43 6.93
N ALA A 59 -2.33 -7.55 7.50
CA ALA A 59 -2.48 -6.10 7.36
C ALA A 59 -2.30 -5.67 5.89
N SER A 60 -1.38 -6.32 5.17
CA SER A 60 -1.16 -6.09 3.75
C SER A 60 -2.39 -6.43 2.92
N VAL A 61 -2.97 -7.62 3.11
CA VAL A 61 -4.14 -8.04 2.33
C VAL A 61 -5.36 -7.16 2.60
N GLN A 62 -5.58 -6.79 3.87
CA GLN A 62 -6.72 -6.00 4.29
C GLN A 62 -6.61 -4.53 3.88
N GLY A 63 -5.41 -3.95 3.97
CA GLY A 63 -5.23 -2.51 3.85
C GLY A 63 -4.55 -2.04 2.57
N ILE A 64 -4.09 -2.95 1.69
CA ILE A 64 -3.49 -2.62 0.39
C ILE A 64 -4.44 -2.97 -0.74
N HIS A 65 -4.67 -1.99 -1.60
CA HIS A 65 -5.48 -2.09 -2.81
C HIS A 65 -4.60 -1.70 -3.99
N VAL A 66 -4.56 -2.52 -5.02
CA VAL A 66 -3.81 -2.20 -6.25
C VAL A 66 -4.82 -1.71 -7.26
N ILE A 67 -4.73 -0.43 -7.64
CA ILE A 67 -5.63 0.21 -8.61
C ILE A 67 -4.75 0.77 -9.74
N GLN A 68 -5.01 0.35 -10.98
CA GLN A 68 -4.20 0.73 -12.15
C GLN A 68 -2.69 0.47 -11.95
N GLY A 69 -2.34 -0.63 -11.30
CA GLY A 69 -0.94 -0.99 -11.00
C GLY A 69 -0.26 -0.14 -9.91
N LYS A 70 -0.98 0.77 -9.26
CA LYS A 70 -0.46 1.60 -8.16
C LYS A 70 -0.98 1.11 -6.81
N PRO A 71 -0.10 0.91 -5.81
CA PRO A 71 -0.54 0.54 -4.48
C PRO A 71 -1.20 1.73 -3.77
N GLN A 72 -2.44 1.55 -3.38
CA GLN A 72 -3.14 2.37 -2.42
C GLN A 72 -3.13 1.66 -1.07
N VAL A 73 -2.84 2.38 0.00
CA VAL A 73 -2.92 1.88 1.37
C VAL A 73 -4.01 2.62 2.12
N SER A 74 -4.66 1.96 3.07
CA SER A 74 -5.58 2.66 3.95
C SER A 74 -4.87 3.80 4.71
N ALA A 75 -5.60 4.89 4.99
CA ALA A 75 -5.07 6.00 5.78
C ALA A 75 -4.56 5.56 7.16
N ASN A 76 -5.15 4.50 7.73
CA ASN A 76 -4.72 3.94 9.01
C ASN A 76 -3.36 3.26 8.92
N LEU A 77 -3.10 2.49 7.86
CA LEU A 77 -1.77 1.94 7.62
C LEU A 77 -0.77 3.08 7.46
N MET A 78 -1.09 4.07 6.62
CA MET A 78 -0.21 5.22 6.41
C MET A 78 0.12 5.97 7.71
N ALA A 79 -0.88 6.20 8.54
CA ALA A 79 -0.69 6.78 9.86
C ALA A 79 0.21 5.92 10.76
N ALA A 80 0.00 4.60 10.76
CA ALA A 80 0.79 3.66 11.54
C ALA A 80 2.26 3.64 11.10
N ALA A 81 2.54 3.68 9.80
CA ALA A 81 3.91 3.76 9.29
C ALA A 81 4.62 5.04 9.73
N VAL A 82 3.96 6.19 9.67
CA VAL A 82 4.54 7.45 10.18
C VAL A 82 4.85 7.33 11.68
N LYS A 83 3.91 6.80 12.48
CA LYS A 83 4.08 6.64 13.93
C LYS A 83 5.14 5.61 14.32
N ALA A 84 5.35 4.60 13.49
CA ALA A 84 6.38 3.57 13.70
C ALA A 84 7.77 4.05 13.29
N HIS A 85 7.86 5.08 12.45
CA HIS A 85 9.14 5.59 11.97
C HIS A 85 9.91 6.31 13.09
N PRO A 86 11.21 6.03 13.29
CA PRO A 86 11.96 6.54 14.45
C PRO A 86 12.12 8.06 14.47
N ARG A 87 11.99 8.73 13.31
CA ARG A 87 12.16 10.19 13.19
C ARG A 87 10.86 10.96 13.16
N TYR A 88 9.76 10.37 12.70
CA TYR A 88 8.56 11.12 12.34
C TYR A 88 7.44 10.95 13.35
N ASP A 89 6.63 12.00 13.47
CA ASP A 89 5.38 11.97 14.19
C ASP A 89 4.36 12.89 13.50
N TYR A 90 3.08 12.72 13.81
CA TYR A 90 2.04 13.64 13.36
C TYR A 90 1.00 13.90 14.45
N ARG A 91 0.37 15.06 14.37
CA ARG A 91 -0.74 15.47 15.24
C ARG A 91 -1.90 15.95 14.40
N VAL A 92 -3.06 15.36 14.65
CA VAL A 92 -4.31 15.82 14.07
C VAL A 92 -4.71 17.11 14.77
N ARG A 93 -4.75 18.21 14.03
CA ARG A 93 -5.17 19.52 14.55
C ARG A 93 -6.67 19.72 14.40
N LYS A 94 -7.22 19.28 13.27
CA LYS A 94 -8.64 19.46 12.93
C LYS A 94 -9.11 18.36 12.00
N VAL A 95 -10.30 17.81 12.24
CA VAL A 95 -11.01 16.91 11.31
C VAL A 95 -12.49 17.26 11.35
N GLU A 96 -12.92 18.01 10.35
CA GLU A 96 -14.30 18.44 10.15
C GLU A 96 -14.81 18.03 8.77
N PRO A 97 -16.12 18.08 8.50
CA PRO A 97 -16.66 17.73 7.18
C PRO A 97 -16.22 18.68 6.05
N THR A 98 -15.67 19.83 6.39
CA THR A 98 -15.26 20.90 5.46
C THR A 98 -13.74 21.00 5.30
N GLU A 99 -12.97 20.51 6.28
CA GLU A 99 -11.51 20.66 6.33
C GLU A 99 -10.89 19.63 7.28
N ALA A 100 -9.73 19.10 6.90
CA ALA A 100 -8.82 18.38 7.78
C ALA A 100 -7.44 19.05 7.79
N VAL A 101 -6.82 19.14 8.97
CA VAL A 101 -5.52 19.76 9.20
C VAL A 101 -4.66 18.82 10.04
N ILE A 102 -3.50 18.45 9.51
CA ILE A 102 -2.54 17.55 10.16
C ILE A 102 -1.16 18.19 10.16
N GLU A 103 -0.56 18.28 11.34
CA GLU A 103 0.81 18.78 11.50
C GLU A 103 1.79 17.62 11.63
N PHE A 104 2.90 17.71 10.92
CA PHE A 104 3.95 16.70 10.88
C PHE A 104 5.19 17.19 11.63
N PHE A 105 5.90 16.25 12.24
CA PHE A 105 7.06 16.50 13.05
C PHE A 105 8.20 15.57 12.66
N GLU A 106 9.44 16.08 12.68
CA GLU A 106 10.66 15.29 12.59
C GLU A 106 11.53 15.56 13.81
N ASN A 107 11.95 14.51 14.51
CA ASN A 107 12.75 14.60 15.74
C ASN A 107 12.16 15.57 16.79
N GLY A 108 10.81 15.60 16.87
CA GLY A 108 10.05 16.45 17.77
C GLY A 108 9.85 17.90 17.32
N GLN A 109 10.42 18.31 16.19
CA GLN A 109 10.25 19.66 15.61
C GLN A 109 9.16 19.66 14.55
N SER A 110 8.32 20.68 14.53
CA SER A 110 7.30 20.83 13.49
C SER A 110 7.98 21.13 12.15
N ILE A 111 7.66 20.33 11.13
CA ILE A 111 8.23 20.45 9.78
C ILE A 111 7.22 20.92 8.75
N GLY A 112 5.93 20.94 9.10
CA GLY A 112 4.89 21.46 8.24
C GLY A 112 3.48 21.02 8.61
N VAL A 113 2.51 21.67 7.98
CA VAL A 113 1.08 21.39 8.15
C VAL A 113 0.50 21.06 6.80
N SER A 114 -0.19 19.93 6.72
CA SER A 114 -1.00 19.54 5.57
C SER A 114 -2.46 19.83 5.85
N THR A 115 -3.06 20.67 5.02
CA THR A 115 -4.48 21.02 5.06
C THR A 115 -5.15 20.50 3.80
N PHE A 116 -6.33 19.92 3.96
CA PHE A 116 -7.16 19.51 2.82
C PHE A 116 -8.62 19.88 3.07
N THR A 117 -9.18 20.68 2.17
CA THR A 117 -10.54 21.21 2.29
C THR A 117 -11.53 20.46 1.40
N ALA A 118 -12.82 20.64 1.66
CA ALA A 118 -13.88 20.14 0.78
C ALA A 118 -13.80 20.74 -0.64
N ALA A 119 -13.25 21.95 -0.79
CA ALA A 119 -13.01 22.56 -2.09
C ALA A 119 -11.89 21.83 -2.84
N ASP A 120 -10.80 21.51 -2.15
CA ASP A 120 -9.70 20.70 -2.70
C ASP A 120 -10.19 19.30 -3.08
N ALA A 121 -11.02 18.68 -2.22
CA ALA A 121 -11.63 17.39 -2.48
C ALA A 121 -12.47 17.38 -3.77
N LYS A 122 -13.23 18.46 -3.99
CA LYS A 122 -14.03 18.65 -5.21
C LYS A 122 -13.14 18.82 -6.44
N ALA A 123 -12.07 19.62 -6.34
CA ALA A 123 -11.13 19.82 -7.45
C ALA A 123 -10.35 18.54 -7.79
N ALA A 124 -10.01 17.73 -6.78
CA ALA A 124 -9.29 16.49 -6.92
C ALA A 124 -10.16 15.27 -7.26
N GLY A 125 -11.48 15.43 -7.40
CA GLY A 125 -12.38 14.31 -7.68
C GLY A 125 -12.43 13.25 -6.58
N THR A 126 -12.26 13.66 -5.31
CA THR A 126 -12.22 12.71 -4.17
C THR A 126 -13.56 11.99 -4.02
N GLN A 127 -13.51 10.67 -4.05
CA GLN A 127 -14.69 9.81 -4.00
C GLN A 127 -15.27 9.71 -2.57
N ASN A 128 -16.50 9.21 -2.43
CA ASN A 128 -17.16 8.90 -1.15
C ASN A 128 -17.34 10.08 -0.15
N MET A 129 -17.08 11.31 -0.57
CA MET A 129 -17.27 12.53 0.23
C MET A 129 -18.69 12.69 0.80
N GLY A 130 -19.71 12.22 0.08
CA GLY A 130 -21.12 12.28 0.54
C GLY A 130 -21.46 11.33 1.69
N LYS A 131 -20.69 10.25 1.87
CA LYS A 131 -20.92 9.25 2.93
C LYS A 131 -19.99 9.47 4.12
N PHE A 132 -18.71 9.77 3.87
CA PHE A 132 -17.67 9.82 4.90
C PHE A 132 -16.76 11.05 4.77
N PRO A 133 -17.29 12.29 4.78
CA PRO A 133 -16.51 13.49 4.45
C PRO A 133 -15.29 13.68 5.36
N ARG A 134 -15.45 13.50 6.67
CA ARG A 134 -14.35 13.62 7.64
C ARG A 134 -13.20 12.65 7.37
N ASN A 135 -13.54 11.39 7.10
CA ASN A 135 -12.54 10.34 6.87
C ASN A 135 -11.80 10.57 5.56
N MET A 136 -12.52 10.99 4.51
CA MET A 136 -11.92 11.27 3.21
C MET A 136 -10.97 12.47 3.29
N LEU A 137 -11.39 13.58 3.92
CA LEU A 137 -10.52 14.74 4.10
C LEU A 137 -9.30 14.42 4.95
N TYR A 138 -9.47 13.65 6.03
CA TYR A 138 -8.35 13.17 6.85
C TYR A 138 -7.36 12.34 6.03
N ALA A 139 -7.85 11.38 5.25
CA ALA A 139 -7.02 10.52 4.42
C ALA A 139 -6.19 11.35 3.42
N ARG A 140 -6.83 12.32 2.75
CA ARG A 140 -6.17 13.21 1.78
C ARG A 140 -5.14 14.13 2.43
N ALA A 141 -5.47 14.73 3.58
CA ALA A 141 -4.53 15.56 4.33
C ALA A 141 -3.31 14.74 4.79
N LEU A 142 -3.53 13.50 5.24
CA LEU A 142 -2.46 12.61 5.67
C LEU A 142 -1.55 12.23 4.51
N SER A 143 -2.13 11.76 3.40
CA SER A 143 -1.38 11.36 2.20
C SER A 143 -0.52 12.48 1.63
N ASN A 144 -1.08 13.69 1.50
CA ASN A 144 -0.32 14.85 1.06
C ASN A 144 0.84 15.16 2.02
N GLY A 145 0.57 15.14 3.32
CA GLY A 145 1.59 15.43 4.33
C GLY A 145 2.72 14.40 4.36
N VAL A 146 2.41 13.11 4.25
CA VAL A 146 3.44 12.06 4.14
C VAL A 146 4.30 12.28 2.91
N ARG A 147 3.69 12.59 1.76
CA ARG A 147 4.42 12.80 0.50
C ARG A 147 5.34 14.03 0.56
N TRP A 148 4.94 15.09 1.25
CA TRP A 148 5.72 16.33 1.34
C TRP A 148 6.78 16.29 2.44
N PHE A 149 6.46 15.71 3.59
CA PHE A 149 7.23 15.87 4.83
C PHE A 149 7.92 14.58 5.30
N CYS A 150 7.44 13.40 4.85
CA CYS A 150 7.94 12.10 5.28
C CYS A 150 8.18 11.13 4.10
N PRO A 151 8.94 11.53 3.05
CA PRO A 151 9.04 10.77 1.80
C PRO A 151 9.74 9.41 1.95
N ASP A 152 10.57 9.23 2.97
CA ASP A 152 11.32 8.02 3.28
C ASP A 152 10.55 7.01 4.15
N VAL A 153 9.36 7.37 4.68
CA VAL A 153 8.49 6.43 5.42
C VAL A 153 8.12 5.20 4.59
N PHE A 154 8.04 5.35 3.26
CA PHE A 154 7.78 4.26 2.33
C PHE A 154 8.93 4.03 1.36
N HIS A 155 10.17 4.24 1.81
CA HIS A 155 11.36 4.00 1.01
C HIS A 155 11.36 4.76 -0.35
N GLY A 156 10.77 5.96 -0.37
CA GLY A 156 10.66 6.79 -1.58
C GLY A 156 9.57 6.36 -2.57
N GLN A 157 8.77 5.34 -2.26
CA GLN A 157 7.65 4.94 -3.10
C GLN A 157 6.47 5.91 -2.97
N ALA A 158 5.87 6.27 -4.10
CA ALA A 158 4.63 7.04 -4.12
C ALA A 158 3.47 6.13 -3.70
N VAL A 159 3.09 6.24 -2.43
CA VAL A 159 1.92 5.56 -1.86
C VAL A 159 0.72 6.49 -1.87
N TYR A 160 -0.45 5.94 -2.20
CA TYR A 160 -1.72 6.67 -2.26
C TYR A 160 -2.67 6.15 -1.19
N VAL A 161 -3.69 6.91 -0.85
CA VAL A 161 -4.80 6.42 -0.01
C VAL A 161 -6.04 6.09 -0.82
N GLU A 162 -6.94 5.32 -0.23
CA GLU A 162 -8.21 4.96 -0.86
C GLU A 162 -8.99 6.21 -1.30
N GLY A 163 -9.42 6.22 -2.57
CA GLY A 163 -10.15 7.35 -3.16
C GLY A 163 -9.26 8.48 -3.72
N GLU A 164 -7.93 8.32 -3.74
CA GLU A 164 -7.03 9.26 -4.42
C GLU A 164 -6.88 9.04 -5.92
N ILE A 165 -7.05 7.81 -6.36
CA ILE A 165 -7.02 7.43 -7.77
C ILE A 165 -8.42 6.94 -8.09
N GLU A 166 -8.95 7.36 -9.24
CA GLU A 166 -10.23 6.87 -9.73
C GLU A 166 -10.16 5.36 -9.95
N ASP A 167 -11.01 4.63 -9.23
CA ASP A 167 -11.31 3.24 -9.55
C ASP A 167 -12.35 3.26 -10.68
N THR A 168 -11.88 3.13 -11.92
CA THR A 168 -12.74 3.11 -13.10
C THR A 168 -13.58 1.83 -13.21
N GLY A 169 -13.50 0.89 -12.26
CA GLY A 169 -14.31 -0.33 -12.25
C GLY A 169 -14.02 -1.32 -13.39
N ASP A 170 -13.18 -0.93 -14.35
CA ASP A 170 -12.70 -1.75 -15.48
C ASP A 170 -11.55 -2.70 -15.08
N ASP A 171 -11.27 -2.81 -13.78
CA ASP A 171 -10.21 -3.64 -13.21
C ASP A 171 -10.65 -5.12 -13.07
N THR A 172 -11.07 -5.71 -14.18
CA THR A 172 -10.43 -6.98 -14.51
C THR A 172 -9.05 -6.59 -15.01
N PRO A 173 -7.94 -6.89 -14.30
CA PRO A 173 -6.66 -6.85 -14.99
C PRO A 173 -6.88 -7.68 -16.25
N ALA A 174 -6.58 -7.13 -17.43
CA ALA A 174 -6.59 -7.92 -18.64
C ALA A 174 -5.83 -9.18 -18.29
N VAL A 175 -6.54 -10.31 -18.19
CA VAL A 175 -5.92 -11.58 -17.89
C VAL A 175 -5.08 -11.80 -19.13
N VAL A 176 -3.81 -11.39 -19.07
CA VAL A 176 -2.82 -11.95 -19.94
C VAL A 176 -2.87 -13.40 -19.52
N VAL A 177 -3.61 -14.20 -20.30
CA VAL A 177 -3.59 -15.64 -20.20
C VAL A 177 -2.16 -16.00 -20.55
N VAL A 178 -1.31 -16.00 -19.54
CA VAL A 178 0.03 -16.55 -19.63
C VAL A 178 -0.23 -18.04 -19.82
N ASP A 179 -0.13 -18.50 -21.07
CA ASP A 179 -0.31 -19.91 -21.40
C ASP A 179 0.59 -20.73 -20.48
N LYS A 180 0.12 -21.93 -20.08
CA LYS A 180 0.90 -22.86 -19.26
C LYS A 180 2.28 -23.14 -19.88
N ALA A 181 2.41 -23.01 -21.20
CA ALA A 181 3.68 -23.09 -21.91
C ALA A 181 4.68 -22.00 -21.46
N THR A 182 4.23 -20.76 -21.23
CA THR A 182 5.08 -19.64 -20.83
C THR A 182 5.50 -19.75 -19.36
N LEU A 183 4.62 -20.25 -18.48
CA LEU A 183 4.97 -20.53 -17.07
C LEU A 183 6.00 -21.67 -16.95
N ALA A 184 5.92 -22.69 -17.81
CA ALA A 184 6.89 -23.79 -17.87
C ALA A 184 8.27 -23.34 -18.39
N GLN A 185 8.32 -22.31 -19.24
CA GLN A 185 9.59 -21.73 -19.71
C GLN A 185 10.33 -20.95 -18.62
N VAL A 186 9.60 -20.31 -17.69
CA VAL A 186 10.21 -19.61 -16.55
C VAL A 186 10.77 -20.59 -15.52
N SER A 187 10.13 -21.74 -15.30
CA SER A 187 10.68 -22.78 -14.42
C SER A 187 11.92 -23.47 -15.00
N HIS A 188 11.97 -23.71 -16.31
CA HIS A 188 13.16 -24.30 -16.95
C HIS A 188 14.34 -23.34 -17.08
N ALA A 189 14.10 -22.03 -17.16
CA ALA A 189 15.18 -21.04 -17.16
C ALA A 189 15.86 -20.92 -15.78
N ALA A 190 15.16 -21.22 -14.68
CA ALA A 190 15.72 -21.18 -13.33
C ALA A 190 16.60 -22.40 -13.00
N ASP A 191 16.28 -23.58 -13.56
CA ASP A 191 17.04 -24.81 -13.31
C ASP A 191 18.40 -24.84 -14.04
N HIS A 192 18.58 -24.08 -15.12
CA HIS A 192 19.83 -24.08 -15.90
C HIS A 192 20.90 -23.08 -15.42
N VAL A 193 20.63 -22.26 -14.40
CA VAL A 193 21.62 -21.30 -13.86
C VAL A 193 22.45 -21.89 -12.72
N HIS A 194 22.12 -23.10 -12.24
CA HIS A 194 22.83 -23.75 -11.13
C HIS A 194 23.83 -24.85 -11.54
N GLU A 195 24.07 -25.08 -12.84
CA GLU A 195 24.96 -26.15 -13.30
C GLU A 195 26.23 -25.70 -14.05
N GLU A 196 26.54 -24.40 -14.09
CA GLU A 196 27.86 -23.91 -14.50
C GLU A 196 28.46 -23.00 -13.42
N SER A 197 29.13 -23.62 -12.45
CA SER A 197 30.14 -23.01 -11.56
C SER A 197 31.15 -24.06 -11.13
#